data_AF-A0A9C6WTF7-F1
#
_entry.id   AF-A0A9C6WTF7-F1
#
_cell.length_a   1.000
_cell.length_b   1.000
_cell.length_c   1.000
_cell.angle_alpha   90.00
_cell.angle_beta   90.00
_cell.angle_gamma   90.00
#
_symmetry.space_group_name_H-M   'P 1'
#
loop_
_entity.id
_entity.type
_entity.pdbx_description
1 polymer ?
#
loop_
_entity_poly.entity_id
_entity_poly.type
_entity_poly.pdbx_seq_one_letter_code
_entity_poly.pdbx_strand_id
1 'polypeptide(L)'
;MGVSNTTYNSVLMINADLEEVKKFRQRIMAIETGTPTPVARIEKRAAYSEEDDFLNKTPYKPISEIRDLIEKTVCVTIGVVKDFSPGKSWWYKSCNICPLAMREVGDGYKCSRCNAESQNFTPRYSLNLKVADEESYASFIVYETVGSEYLQISAEDLRTKHILRGGNRIEFPEELSKFKNKTFLFKVSVKLENINSFQPVSITVMKLCHDEAIISSFKQKYSIDQDAFFPANSDVITLPADYSDINKE
;
A
#
# COMPACT_ATOMS: atom_id res chain seq x y z
N MET A 1 -39.62 0.29 1.32
CA MET A 1 -38.28 0.92 1.39
C MET A 1 -37.30 0.01 0.67
N GLY A 2 -36.80 0.43 -0.49
CA GLY A 2 -35.81 -0.32 -1.27
C GLY A 2 -34.39 0.17 -0.92
N VAL A 3 -33.45 -0.76 -0.81
CA VAL A 3 -32.01 -0.44 -0.71
C VAL A 3 -31.42 -0.66 -2.10
N SER A 4 -30.74 0.34 -2.67
CA SER A 4 -30.12 0.21 -4.00
C SER A 4 -28.61 -0.06 -3.87
N ASN A 5 -28.06 -0.85 -4.80
CA ASN A 5 -26.61 -1.06 -4.95
C ASN A 5 -26.02 -0.03 -5.93
N THR A 6 -24.70 0.14 -5.87
CA THR A 6 -23.79 1.08 -6.59
C THR A 6 -23.85 1.09 -8.13
N THR A 7 -24.60 0.19 -8.76
CA THR A 7 -24.95 0.28 -10.19
C THR A 7 -26.46 0.50 -10.30
N TYR A 8 -26.88 1.66 -10.81
CA TYR A 8 -28.27 2.14 -10.91
C TYR A 8 -29.25 1.25 -11.73
N ASN A 9 -28.88 0.00 -12.07
CA ASN A 9 -29.66 -0.93 -12.89
C ASN A 9 -30.13 -2.19 -12.13
N SER A 10 -29.99 -2.26 -10.80
CA SER A 10 -30.43 -3.42 -10.02
C SER A 10 -31.29 -3.01 -8.83
N VAL A 11 -32.51 -3.55 -8.78
CA VAL A 11 -33.48 -3.29 -7.70
C VAL A 11 -33.47 -4.46 -6.73
N LEU A 12 -33.03 -4.22 -5.50
CA LEU A 12 -33.14 -5.19 -4.41
C LEU A 12 -34.45 -4.94 -3.66
N MET A 13 -35.32 -5.95 -3.66
CA MET A 13 -36.57 -5.93 -2.92
C MET A 13 -36.46 -6.89 -1.74
N ILE A 14 -36.55 -6.35 -0.52
CA ILE A 14 -36.54 -7.14 0.70
C ILE A 14 -38.00 -7.52 1.01
N ASN A 15 -38.28 -8.82 1.09
CA ASN A 15 -39.60 -9.36 1.40
C ASN A 15 -40.71 -8.91 0.43
N ALA A 16 -40.38 -8.85 -0.86
CA ALA A 16 -41.37 -8.50 -1.88
C ALA A 16 -42.58 -9.42 -1.83
N ASP A 17 -43.77 -8.87 -2.09
CA ASP A 17 -45.03 -9.61 -2.15
C ASP A 17 -45.16 -10.35 -3.50
N LEU A 18 -44.24 -11.28 -3.72
CA LEU A 18 -44.16 -12.13 -4.90
C LEU A 18 -44.44 -13.58 -4.51
N GLU A 19 -45.12 -14.31 -5.40
CA GLU A 19 -45.53 -15.69 -5.15
C GLU A 19 -44.32 -16.63 -4.92
N GLU A 20 -43.21 -16.34 -5.57
CA GLU A 20 -41.94 -17.04 -5.41
C GLU A 20 -41.34 -16.86 -4.02
N VAL A 21 -41.47 -15.64 -3.46
CA VAL A 21 -40.98 -15.32 -2.10
C VAL A 21 -41.85 -16.02 -1.06
N LYS A 22 -43.17 -16.09 -1.26
CA LYS A 22 -44.10 -16.83 -0.39
C LYS A 22 -43.80 -18.33 -0.38
N LYS A 23 -43.64 -18.93 -1.57
CA LYS A 23 -43.27 -20.35 -1.72
C LYS A 23 -41.90 -20.67 -1.12
N PHE A 24 -40.93 -19.77 -1.28
CA PHE A 24 -39.61 -19.92 -0.66
C PHE A 24 -39.68 -19.90 0.87
N ARG A 25 -40.44 -18.97 1.46
CA ARG A 25 -40.65 -18.92 2.92
C ARG A 25 -41.33 -20.16 3.48
N GLN A 26 -42.36 -20.66 2.78
CA GLN A 26 -43.02 -21.93 3.16
C GLN A 26 -42.06 -23.11 3.12
N ARG A 27 -41.16 -23.17 2.12
CA ARG A 27 -40.11 -24.20 2.08
C ARG A 27 -39.11 -24.08 3.21
N ILE A 28 -38.68 -22.88 3.58
CA ILE A 28 -37.76 -22.65 4.72
C ILE A 28 -38.40 -23.05 6.05
N MET A 29 -39.68 -22.71 6.28
CA MET A 29 -40.40 -23.11 7.49
C MET A 29 -40.61 -24.63 7.58
N ALA A 30 -40.67 -25.33 6.44
CA ALA A 30 -40.72 -26.80 6.41
C ALA A 30 -39.36 -27.49 6.68
N ILE A 31 -38.25 -26.73 6.76
CA ILE A 31 -36.86 -27.23 6.93
C ILE A 31 -36.39 -27.14 8.39
N GLU A 32 -37.24 -26.78 9.37
CA GLU A 32 -36.86 -26.60 10.79
C GLU A 32 -36.20 -27.83 11.49
N THR A 33 -36.01 -28.96 10.81
CA THR A 33 -35.25 -30.12 11.30
C THR A 33 -34.02 -30.51 10.46
N GLY A 34 -33.66 -29.74 9.43
CA GLY A 34 -32.53 -30.02 8.54
C GLY A 34 -31.32 -29.09 8.75
N THR A 35 -30.12 -29.66 8.82
CA THR A 35 -28.86 -28.90 8.86
C THR A 35 -28.72 -27.99 7.64
N PRO A 36 -28.37 -26.70 7.81
CA PRO A 36 -28.24 -25.78 6.69
C PRO A 36 -27.08 -26.20 5.79
N THR A 37 -27.37 -26.37 4.49
CA THR A 37 -26.35 -26.57 3.46
C THR A 37 -25.61 -25.24 3.24
N PRO A 38 -24.27 -25.20 3.42
CA PRO A 38 -23.52 -23.98 3.19
C PRO A 38 -23.52 -23.66 1.69
N VAL A 39 -24.00 -22.48 1.35
CA VAL A 39 -23.75 -21.87 0.03
C VAL A 39 -22.24 -21.69 -0.12
N ALA A 40 -21.68 -22.15 -1.23
CA ALA A 40 -20.27 -21.92 -1.56
C ALA A 40 -20.02 -20.41 -1.49
N ARG A 41 -19.29 -19.97 -0.45
CA ARG A 41 -18.78 -18.61 -0.35
C ARG A 41 -18.02 -18.34 -1.65
N ILE A 42 -18.19 -17.15 -2.24
CA ILE A 42 -17.11 -16.55 -3.03
C ILE A 42 -15.88 -16.73 -2.15
N GLU A 43 -14.93 -17.53 -2.61
CA GLU A 43 -13.78 -17.92 -1.81
C GLU A 43 -13.24 -16.65 -1.16
N LYS A 44 -13.36 -16.57 0.17
CA LYS A 44 -12.39 -15.79 0.93
C LYS A 44 -11.08 -16.30 0.36
N ARG A 45 -10.32 -15.47 -0.37
CA ARG A 45 -8.93 -15.77 -0.75
C ARG A 45 -8.37 -16.52 0.45
N ALA A 46 -8.00 -17.79 0.27
CA ALA A 46 -7.63 -18.60 1.40
C ALA A 46 -6.67 -17.76 2.25
N ALA A 47 -6.92 -17.68 3.55
CA ALA A 47 -6.04 -16.97 4.46
C ALA A 47 -4.76 -17.81 4.52
N TYR A 48 -3.92 -17.69 3.50
CA TYR A 48 -2.58 -18.23 3.48
C TYR A 48 -1.82 -17.53 4.61
N SER A 49 -0.93 -18.27 5.27
CA SER A 49 -0.01 -17.65 6.21
C SER A 49 0.81 -16.59 5.47
N GLU A 50 1.29 -15.59 6.22
CA GLU A 50 2.18 -14.58 5.67
C GLU A 50 3.41 -15.24 5.02
N GLU A 51 3.96 -16.25 5.69
CA GLU A 51 5.02 -17.13 5.17
C GLU A 51 4.71 -17.68 3.77
N ASP A 52 3.55 -18.31 3.56
CA ASP A 52 3.24 -18.95 2.27
C ASP A 52 3.05 -17.89 1.15
N ASP A 53 2.52 -16.72 1.48
CA ASP A 53 2.34 -15.62 0.53
C ASP A 53 3.69 -15.07 0.02
N PHE A 54 4.67 -14.94 0.91
CA PHE A 54 6.01 -14.45 0.59
C PHE A 54 6.91 -15.53 -0.03
N LEU A 55 6.89 -16.75 0.51
CA LEU A 55 7.83 -17.79 0.09
C LEU A 55 7.36 -18.52 -1.17
N ASN A 56 6.06 -18.82 -1.31
CA ASN A 56 5.61 -19.82 -2.28
C ASN A 56 4.65 -19.27 -3.35
N LYS A 57 3.82 -18.28 -3.01
CA LYS A 57 2.77 -17.79 -3.93
C LYS A 57 3.23 -16.68 -4.85
N THR A 58 4.15 -15.85 -4.40
CA THR A 58 4.58 -14.67 -5.15
C THR A 58 6.02 -14.87 -5.64
N PRO A 59 6.31 -14.69 -6.95
CA PRO A 59 7.65 -14.91 -7.47
C PRO A 59 8.62 -13.88 -6.90
N TYR A 60 9.83 -14.34 -6.53
CA TYR A 60 10.94 -13.47 -6.15
C TYR A 60 11.57 -12.81 -7.37
N LYS A 61 11.94 -11.53 -7.24
CA LYS A 61 12.81 -10.80 -8.17
C LYS A 61 13.77 -9.89 -7.40
N PRO A 62 15.06 -9.83 -7.77
CA PRO A 62 15.99 -8.83 -7.22
C PRO A 62 15.57 -7.41 -7.66
N ILE A 63 16.05 -6.40 -6.94
CA ILE A 63 15.74 -4.99 -7.23
C ILE A 63 16.27 -4.59 -8.61
N SER A 64 17.41 -5.14 -9.03
CA SER A 64 17.96 -4.98 -10.39
C SER A 64 16.93 -5.34 -11.46
N GLU A 65 16.35 -6.54 -11.41
CA GLU A 65 15.31 -6.96 -12.35
C GLU A 65 14.02 -6.14 -12.24
N ILE A 66 13.61 -5.75 -11.03
CA ILE A 66 12.36 -5.00 -10.81
C ILE A 66 12.37 -3.66 -11.54
N ARG A 67 13.54 -3.00 -11.62
CA ARG A 67 13.70 -1.70 -12.28
C ARG A 67 13.49 -1.76 -13.79
N ASP A 68 13.74 -2.91 -14.39
CA ASP A 68 13.67 -3.13 -15.84
C ASP A 68 12.29 -3.68 -16.28
N LEU A 69 11.35 -3.86 -15.35
CA LEU A 69 10.00 -4.34 -15.66
C LEU A 69 9.17 -3.28 -16.40
N ILE A 70 8.81 -3.60 -17.63
CA ILE A 70 7.94 -2.76 -18.47
C ILE A 70 6.45 -3.06 -18.27
N GLU A 71 6.12 -4.27 -17.84
CA GLU A 71 4.75 -4.71 -17.61
C GLU A 71 4.34 -4.56 -16.14
N LYS A 72 3.03 -4.47 -15.90
CA LYS A 72 2.50 -4.47 -14.54
C LYS A 72 2.72 -5.84 -13.90
N THR A 73 3.61 -5.90 -12.91
CA THR A 73 4.00 -7.15 -12.25
C THR A 73 3.79 -7.05 -10.74
N VAL A 74 3.45 -8.19 -10.12
CA VAL A 74 3.47 -8.35 -8.67
C VAL A 74 4.55 -9.38 -8.34
N CYS A 75 5.50 -9.00 -7.50
CA CYS A 75 6.63 -9.85 -7.10
C CYS A 75 6.99 -9.60 -5.63
N VAL A 76 7.81 -10.49 -5.07
CA VAL A 76 8.44 -10.32 -3.77
C VAL A 76 9.92 -9.98 -3.97
N THR A 77 10.45 -9.15 -3.10
CA THR A 77 11.87 -8.84 -3.03
C THR A 77 12.30 -8.65 -1.58
N ILE A 78 13.59 -8.77 -1.30
CA ILE A 78 14.19 -8.51 0.01
C ILE A 78 15.07 -7.28 -0.10
N GLY A 79 15.08 -6.43 0.92
CA GLY A 79 15.95 -5.28 0.92
C GLY A 79 16.03 -4.58 2.26
N VAL A 80 17.08 -3.76 2.40
CA VAL A 80 17.30 -2.90 3.55
C VAL A 80 16.86 -1.49 3.21
N VAL A 81 16.02 -0.89 4.05
CA VAL A 81 15.68 0.53 3.91
C VAL A 81 16.87 1.36 4.39
N LYS A 82 17.51 2.09 3.49
CA LYS A 82 18.66 2.94 3.82
C LYS A 82 18.22 4.32 4.28
N ASP A 83 17.29 4.94 3.55
CA ASP A 83 16.77 6.25 3.91
C ASP A 83 15.40 6.52 3.27
N PHE A 84 14.83 7.70 3.52
CA PHE A 84 13.72 8.25 2.76
C PHE A 84 14.24 9.05 1.56
N SER A 85 13.42 9.17 0.51
CA SER A 85 13.76 9.98 -0.66
C SER A 85 13.75 11.47 -0.29
N PRO A 86 14.86 12.20 -0.51
CA PRO A 86 14.91 13.62 -0.22
C PRO A 86 13.90 14.40 -1.07
N GLY A 87 13.42 15.53 -0.56
CA GLY A 87 12.48 16.40 -1.29
C GLY A 87 11.05 15.84 -1.47
N LYS A 88 10.76 14.62 -0.99
CA LYS A 88 9.40 14.05 -1.01
C LYS A 88 8.76 14.16 0.38
N SER A 89 7.52 14.65 0.42
CA SER A 89 6.71 14.63 1.64
C SER A 89 6.39 13.18 2.05
N TRP A 90 6.37 12.91 3.37
CA TRP A 90 6.02 11.60 3.93
C TRP A 90 4.51 11.31 3.95
N TRP A 91 3.69 12.31 3.62
CA TRP A 91 2.24 12.21 3.53
C TRP A 91 1.67 13.12 2.43
N TYR A 92 0.42 12.86 2.03
CA TYR A 92 -0.33 13.67 1.06
C TYR A 92 -1.75 13.95 1.55
N LYS A 93 -2.38 14.98 0.97
CA LYS A 93 -3.78 15.33 1.22
C LYS A 93 -4.68 14.37 0.45
N SER A 94 -5.41 13.49 1.14
CA SER A 94 -6.35 12.56 0.51
C SER A 94 -7.79 13.00 0.70
N CYS A 95 -8.64 12.58 -0.24
CA CYS A 95 -10.08 12.68 -0.08
C CYS A 95 -10.56 11.85 1.13
N ASN A 96 -11.59 12.34 1.80
CA ASN A 96 -12.20 11.68 2.96
C ASN A 96 -13.03 10.45 2.55
N ILE A 97 -13.49 10.40 1.28
CA ILE A 97 -14.33 9.32 0.75
C ILE A 97 -13.51 8.29 -0.02
N CYS A 98 -12.44 8.70 -0.70
CA CYS A 98 -11.63 7.81 -1.53
C CYS A 98 -10.12 8.04 -1.29
N PRO A 99 -9.25 7.07 -1.58
CA PRO A 99 -7.81 7.18 -1.28
C PRO A 99 -7.03 8.12 -2.20
N LEU A 100 -7.71 8.82 -3.11
CA LEU A 100 -7.06 9.63 -4.13
C LEU A 100 -6.60 10.97 -3.55
N ALA A 101 -5.42 11.40 -3.98
CA ALA A 101 -4.91 12.72 -3.68
C ALA A 101 -5.86 13.83 -4.17
N MET A 102 -5.98 14.89 -3.38
CA MET A 102 -6.77 16.07 -3.74
C MET A 102 -5.87 17.16 -4.32
N ARG A 103 -6.43 17.95 -5.23
CA ARG A 103 -5.78 19.15 -5.78
C ARG A 103 -6.30 20.40 -5.09
N GLU A 104 -5.43 21.38 -4.87
CA GLU A 104 -5.81 22.70 -4.36
C GLU A 104 -6.52 23.49 -5.48
N VAL A 105 -7.68 24.06 -5.14
CA VAL A 105 -8.51 24.88 -6.04
C VAL A 105 -9.08 26.03 -5.23
N GLY A 106 -8.55 27.24 -5.45
CA GLY A 106 -8.85 28.40 -4.61
C GLY A 106 -8.44 28.13 -3.16
N ASP A 107 -9.36 28.39 -2.21
CA ASP A 107 -9.14 28.12 -0.78
C ASP A 107 -9.52 26.69 -0.36
N GLY A 108 -9.90 25.82 -1.31
CA GLY A 108 -10.40 24.48 -1.04
C GLY A 108 -9.63 23.38 -1.76
N TYR A 109 -10.12 22.16 -1.61
CA TYR A 109 -9.55 20.96 -2.21
C TYR A 109 -10.57 20.25 -3.08
N LYS A 110 -10.15 19.79 -4.25
CA LYS A 110 -10.99 19.04 -5.20
C LYS A 110 -10.46 17.63 -5.43
N CYS A 111 -11.34 16.64 -5.29
CA CYS A 111 -11.05 15.27 -5.68
C CYS A 111 -11.47 15.04 -7.14
N SER A 112 -10.55 14.54 -7.98
CA SER A 112 -10.85 14.26 -9.40
C SER A 112 -11.82 13.09 -9.61
N ARG A 113 -11.88 12.14 -8.68
CA ARG A 113 -12.76 10.96 -8.79
C ARG A 113 -14.15 11.22 -8.23
N CYS A 114 -14.25 11.81 -7.04
CA CYS A 114 -15.53 12.10 -6.41
C CYS A 114 -16.19 13.37 -6.97
N ASN A 115 -15.44 14.19 -7.71
CA ASN A 115 -15.82 15.53 -8.16
C ASN A 115 -16.37 16.42 -7.03
N ALA A 116 -15.97 16.11 -5.79
CA ALA A 116 -16.38 16.81 -4.58
C ALA A 116 -15.31 17.84 -4.22
N GLU A 117 -15.77 19.03 -3.87
CA GLU A 117 -14.97 20.11 -3.29
C GLU A 117 -15.16 20.10 -1.78
N SER A 118 -14.06 20.22 -1.04
CA SER A 118 -14.04 20.14 0.41
C SER A 118 -12.98 21.08 0.97
N GLN A 119 -13.29 21.69 2.10
CA GLN A 119 -12.32 22.45 2.91
C GLN A 119 -11.41 21.53 3.74
N ASN A 120 -11.84 20.28 3.93
CA ASN A 120 -11.15 19.28 4.73
C ASN A 120 -10.51 18.20 3.85
N PHE A 121 -9.43 17.61 4.36
CA PHE A 121 -8.76 16.44 3.79
C PHE A 121 -8.31 15.52 4.91
N THR A 122 -8.08 14.25 4.59
CA THR A 122 -7.44 13.27 5.49
C THR A 122 -5.98 13.12 5.08
N PRO A 123 -5.00 13.41 5.96
CA PRO A 123 -3.60 13.07 5.71
C PRO A 123 -3.43 11.56 5.54
N ARG A 124 -2.68 11.13 4.51
CA ARG A 124 -2.35 9.71 4.28
C ARG A 124 -0.88 9.52 3.97
N TYR A 125 -0.28 8.42 4.41
CA TYR A 125 1.12 8.10 4.16
C TYR A 125 1.42 8.02 2.67
N SER A 126 2.57 8.57 2.29
CA SER A 126 3.24 8.38 1.00
C SER A 126 4.74 8.34 1.27
N LEU A 127 5.19 7.26 1.92
CA LEU A 127 6.58 7.10 2.33
C LEU A 127 7.40 6.60 1.13
N ASN A 128 8.30 7.44 0.64
CA ASN A 128 9.22 7.09 -0.44
C ASN A 128 10.51 6.54 0.18
N LEU A 129 10.61 5.22 0.29
CA LEU A 129 11.74 4.51 0.89
C LEU A 129 12.83 4.25 -0.15
N LYS A 130 14.08 4.55 0.15
CA LYS A 130 15.25 4.08 -0.58
C LYS A 130 15.61 2.69 -0.07
N VAL A 131 15.41 1.68 -0.89
CA VAL A 131 15.65 0.28 -0.55
C VAL A 131 16.85 -0.21 -1.36
N ALA A 132 17.78 -0.88 -0.70
CA ALA A 132 18.93 -1.51 -1.32
C ALA A 132 18.91 -3.02 -1.08
N ASP A 133 19.22 -3.80 -2.10
CA ASP A 133 19.55 -5.22 -1.99
C ASP A 133 21.07 -5.41 -2.12
N GLU A 134 21.54 -6.59 -2.53
CA GLU A 134 22.97 -6.87 -2.70
C GLU A 134 23.56 -6.21 -3.97
N GLU A 135 22.73 -5.96 -4.99
CA GLU A 135 23.19 -5.59 -6.34
C GLU A 135 22.76 -4.18 -6.76
N SER A 136 21.67 -3.68 -6.19
CA SER A 136 20.97 -2.50 -6.67
C SER A 136 20.25 -1.73 -5.56
N TYR A 137 19.74 -0.57 -5.93
CA TYR A 137 18.86 0.25 -5.11
C TYR A 137 17.69 0.76 -5.95
N ALA A 138 16.56 1.00 -5.29
CA ALA A 138 15.37 1.59 -5.90
C ALA A 138 14.51 2.32 -4.87
N SER A 139 13.61 3.19 -5.35
CA SER A 139 12.64 3.90 -4.52
C SER A 139 11.31 3.16 -4.48
N PHE A 140 10.87 2.78 -3.28
CA PHE A 140 9.60 2.08 -3.03
C PHE A 140 8.62 3.02 -2.33
N ILE A 141 7.34 2.95 -2.68
CA ILE A 141 6.30 3.79 -2.09
C ILE A 141 5.42 2.95 -1.16
N VAL A 142 5.34 3.35 0.11
CA VAL A 142 4.43 2.78 1.11
C VAL A 142 3.29 3.76 1.36
N TYR A 143 2.06 3.32 1.08
CA TYR A 143 0.83 4.09 1.31
C TYR A 143 0.19 3.77 2.67
N GLU A 144 -0.86 4.53 3.01
CA GLU A 144 -1.56 4.48 4.30
C GLU A 144 -1.72 3.09 4.86
N THR A 145 -2.37 2.17 4.13
CA THR A 145 -2.71 0.84 4.64
C THR A 145 -1.49 0.08 5.18
N VAL A 146 -0.39 0.05 4.43
CA VAL A 146 0.84 -0.66 4.83
C VAL A 146 1.62 0.14 5.87
N GLY A 147 1.69 1.47 5.71
CA GLY A 147 2.41 2.35 6.62
C GLY A 147 1.82 2.37 8.03
N SER A 148 0.49 2.48 8.14
CA SER A 148 -0.22 2.49 9.42
C SER A 148 -0.16 1.13 10.12
N GLU A 149 -0.22 0.03 9.34
CA GLU A 149 -0.08 -1.32 9.87
C GLU A 149 1.31 -1.55 10.46
N TYR A 150 2.37 -1.10 9.80
CA TYR A 150 3.72 -1.25 10.35
C TYR A 150 3.99 -0.31 11.53
N LEU A 151 3.61 0.96 11.42
CA LEU A 151 3.90 1.97 12.45
C LEU A 151 2.97 1.92 13.65
N GLN A 152 1.80 1.26 13.50
CA GLN A 152 0.71 1.20 14.47
C GLN A 152 0.17 2.60 14.83
N ILE A 153 0.20 3.52 13.86
CA ILE A 153 -0.33 4.89 13.95
C ILE A 153 -0.71 5.40 12.55
N SER A 154 -1.87 6.03 12.43
CA SER A 154 -2.32 6.62 11.15
C SER A 154 -1.46 7.83 10.77
N ALA A 155 -1.41 8.18 9.48
CA ALA A 155 -0.70 9.39 9.06
C ALA A 155 -1.34 10.67 9.64
N GLU A 156 -2.65 10.68 9.85
CA GLU A 156 -3.39 11.78 10.45
C GLU A 156 -2.97 12.03 11.90
N ASP A 157 -2.92 10.97 12.71
CA ASP A 157 -2.52 11.04 14.11
C ASP A 157 -1.04 11.39 14.24
N LEU A 158 -0.18 10.75 13.42
CA LEU A 158 1.25 11.04 13.42
C LEU A 158 1.53 12.49 13.04
N ARG A 159 0.81 13.02 12.04
CA ARG A 159 0.96 14.41 11.61
C ARG A 159 0.53 15.38 12.72
N THR A 160 -0.58 15.09 13.38
CA THR A 160 -1.07 15.90 14.51
C THR A 160 -0.04 15.92 15.64
N LYS A 161 0.48 14.74 16.01
CA LYS A 161 1.52 14.60 17.02
C LYS A 161 2.81 15.35 16.65
N HIS A 162 3.22 15.28 15.39
CA HIS A 162 4.41 15.98 14.88
C HIS A 162 4.27 17.51 15.00
N ILE A 163 3.13 18.06 14.58
CA ILE A 163 2.85 19.50 14.65
C ILE A 163 2.80 19.97 16.11
N LEU A 164 2.17 19.21 17.01
CA LEU A 164 2.07 19.54 18.43
C LEU A 164 3.44 19.59 19.13
N ARG A 165 4.43 18.86 18.61
CA ARG A 165 5.82 18.89 19.08
C ARG A 165 6.65 20.03 18.47
N GLY A 166 6.05 20.88 17.63
CA GLY A 166 6.74 21.96 16.93
C GLY A 166 7.45 21.53 15.64
N GLY A 167 7.22 20.30 15.16
CA GLY A 167 7.81 19.81 13.92
C GLY A 167 7.28 20.55 12.69
N ASN A 168 8.16 20.84 11.74
CA ASN A 168 7.80 21.53 10.50
C ASN A 168 7.32 20.55 9.40
N ARG A 169 7.06 21.03 8.18
CA ARG A 169 6.56 20.19 7.07
C ARG A 169 7.65 19.36 6.39
N ILE A 170 8.92 19.66 6.64
CA ILE A 170 10.08 19.12 5.93
C ILE A 170 10.72 17.99 6.76
N GLU A 171 10.68 18.11 8.08
CA GLU A 171 11.19 17.13 9.01
C GLU A 171 10.32 15.86 9.02
N PHE A 172 11.02 14.72 9.04
CA PHE A 172 10.40 13.41 9.20
C PHE A 172 10.16 13.15 10.69
N PRO A 173 8.93 12.75 11.09
CA PRO A 173 8.68 12.30 12.44
C PRO A 173 9.63 11.18 12.87
N GLU A 174 10.06 11.21 14.13
CA GLU A 174 10.96 10.20 14.72
C GLU A 174 10.42 8.77 14.56
N GLU A 175 9.10 8.59 14.53
CA GLU A 175 8.45 7.31 14.36
C GLU A 175 8.79 6.65 13.01
N LEU A 176 9.07 7.45 11.98
CA LEU A 176 9.47 6.94 10.66
C LEU A 176 10.89 6.36 10.66
N SER A 177 11.73 6.71 11.63
CA SER A 177 13.06 6.10 11.79
C SER A 177 12.99 4.59 12.00
N LYS A 178 11.83 4.05 12.45
CA LYS A 178 11.59 2.61 12.59
C LYS A 178 11.80 1.82 11.30
N PHE A 179 11.72 2.44 10.12
CA PHE A 179 12.04 1.78 8.86
C PHE A 179 13.54 1.71 8.58
N LYS A 180 14.32 2.72 9.00
CA LYS A 180 15.72 2.86 8.61
C LYS A 180 16.57 1.71 9.15
N ASN A 181 17.52 1.26 8.33
CA ASN A 181 18.49 0.21 8.61
C ASN A 181 17.88 -1.14 9.01
N LYS A 182 16.64 -1.40 8.57
CA LYS A 182 15.97 -2.68 8.75
C LYS A 182 15.77 -3.40 7.44
N THR A 183 15.91 -4.71 7.51
CA THR A 183 15.64 -5.64 6.41
C THR A 183 14.16 -6.01 6.41
N PHE A 184 13.54 -5.98 5.24
CA PHE A 184 12.15 -6.41 5.06
C PHE A 184 12.01 -7.29 3.84
N LEU A 185 11.01 -8.16 3.87
CA LEU A 185 10.41 -8.72 2.67
C LEU A 185 9.33 -7.78 2.18
N PHE A 186 9.44 -7.37 0.93
CA PHE A 186 8.49 -6.49 0.27
C PHE A 186 7.73 -7.28 -0.79
N LYS A 187 6.40 -7.33 -0.67
CA LYS A 187 5.55 -7.69 -1.80
C LYS A 187 5.18 -6.41 -2.51
N VAL A 188 5.61 -6.27 -3.75
CA VAL A 188 5.49 -5.02 -4.51
C VAL A 188 4.62 -5.20 -5.75
N SER A 189 3.87 -4.15 -6.09
CA SER A 189 3.27 -3.97 -7.41
C SER A 189 4.09 -2.96 -8.17
N VAL A 190 4.59 -3.37 -9.32
CA VAL A 190 5.35 -2.54 -10.24
C VAL A 190 4.42 -2.09 -11.35
N LYS A 191 4.47 -0.80 -11.68
CA LYS A 191 3.75 -0.23 -12.83
C LYS A 191 4.67 0.75 -13.55
N LEU A 192 4.72 0.66 -14.87
CA LEU A 192 5.36 1.69 -15.69
C LEU A 192 4.58 3.00 -15.52
N GLU A 193 5.28 4.09 -15.19
CA GLU A 193 4.66 5.43 -15.12
C GLU A 193 5.11 6.30 -16.28
N ASN A 194 6.39 6.64 -16.34
CA ASN A 194 6.93 7.54 -17.34
C ASN A 194 8.33 7.08 -17.75
N ILE A 195 8.51 6.73 -19.02
CA ILE A 195 9.78 6.22 -19.55
C ILE A 195 10.91 7.27 -19.41
N ASN A 196 10.55 8.56 -19.26
CA ASN A 196 11.50 9.67 -19.17
C ASN A 196 11.95 10.01 -17.74
N SER A 197 11.49 9.31 -16.69
CA SER A 197 11.96 9.54 -15.32
C SER A 197 13.18 8.67 -14.98
N PHE A 198 14.06 9.17 -14.09
CA PHE A 198 15.24 8.45 -13.59
C PHE A 198 14.90 7.06 -13.02
N GLN A 199 13.69 6.93 -12.48
CA GLN A 199 13.04 5.65 -12.22
C GLN A 199 11.76 5.60 -13.06
N PRO A 200 11.73 4.86 -14.19
CA PRO A 200 10.58 4.86 -15.10
C PRO A 200 9.38 4.07 -14.57
N VAL A 201 9.60 3.30 -13.50
CA VAL A 201 8.63 2.43 -12.84
C VAL A 201 8.27 2.95 -11.46
N SER A 202 6.98 2.95 -11.14
CA SER A 202 6.50 3.09 -9.76
C SER A 202 6.48 1.72 -9.09
N ILE A 203 7.18 1.61 -7.96
CA ILE A 203 7.22 0.39 -7.15
C ILE A 203 6.41 0.66 -5.88
N THR A 204 5.19 0.12 -5.82
CA THR A 204 4.29 0.30 -4.67
C THR A 204 4.33 -0.92 -3.78
N VAL A 205 4.59 -0.74 -2.49
CA VAL A 205 4.55 -1.82 -1.51
C VAL A 205 3.10 -2.20 -1.21
N MET A 206 2.78 -3.48 -1.41
CA MET A 206 1.48 -4.07 -1.13
C MET A 206 1.42 -4.74 0.25
N LYS A 207 2.53 -5.36 0.66
CA LYS A 207 2.73 -5.95 1.98
C LYS A 207 4.19 -5.85 2.37
N LEU A 208 4.43 -5.79 3.67
CA LEU A 208 5.74 -5.65 4.28
C LEU A 208 5.84 -6.61 5.45
N CYS A 209 6.89 -7.44 5.46
CA CYS A 209 7.15 -8.40 6.53
C CYS A 209 8.55 -8.14 7.12
N HIS A 210 8.60 -8.12 8.45
CA HIS A 210 9.82 -7.92 9.24
C HIS A 210 10.10 -9.09 10.20
N ASP A 211 9.43 -10.23 10.01
CA ASP A 211 9.64 -11.41 10.84
C ASP A 211 10.97 -12.08 10.48
N GLU A 212 11.87 -12.19 11.46
CA GLU A 212 13.21 -12.75 11.27
C GLU A 212 13.19 -14.22 10.83
N ALA A 213 12.21 -15.02 11.26
CA ALA A 213 12.09 -16.43 10.88
C ALA A 213 11.67 -16.55 9.40
N ILE A 214 10.74 -15.70 8.96
CA ILE A 214 10.29 -15.65 7.56
C ILE A 214 11.41 -15.14 6.66
N ILE A 215 12.09 -14.07 7.07
CA ILE A 215 13.26 -13.52 6.35
C ILE A 215 14.36 -14.57 6.22
N SER A 216 14.68 -15.30 7.31
CA SER A 216 15.70 -16.34 7.30
C SER A 216 15.34 -17.48 6.36
N SER A 217 14.09 -17.94 6.40
CA SER A 217 13.57 -18.98 5.51
C SER A 217 13.61 -18.53 4.05
N PHE A 218 13.31 -17.25 3.78
CA PHE A 218 13.39 -16.67 2.45
C PHE A 218 14.83 -16.61 1.93
N LYS A 219 15.77 -16.11 2.75
CA LYS A 219 17.20 -16.06 2.41
C LYS A 219 17.75 -17.45 2.11
N GLN A 220 17.40 -18.45 2.92
CA GLN A 220 17.81 -19.83 2.70
C GLN A 220 17.27 -20.38 1.37
N LYS A 221 16.00 -20.11 1.05
CA LYS A 221 15.35 -20.59 -0.18
C LYS A 221 15.99 -20.03 -1.45
N TYR A 222 16.41 -18.77 -1.43
CA TYR A 222 16.97 -18.07 -2.59
C TYR A 222 18.50 -17.90 -2.53
N SER A 223 19.16 -18.51 -1.53
CA SER A 223 20.62 -18.44 -1.32
C SER A 223 21.17 -17.01 -1.29
N ILE A 224 20.46 -16.12 -0.57
CA ILE A 224 20.82 -14.70 -0.39
C ILE A 224 21.73 -14.56 0.84
N ASP A 225 22.87 -13.88 0.70
CA ASP A 225 23.90 -13.85 1.73
C ASP A 225 23.57 -12.83 2.85
N GLN A 226 24.02 -13.07 4.08
CA GLN A 226 23.62 -12.23 5.22
C GLN A 226 24.28 -10.84 5.24
N ASP A 227 25.49 -10.74 4.68
CA ASP A 227 26.38 -9.56 4.78
C ASP A 227 26.51 -8.74 3.48
N ALA A 228 25.84 -9.16 2.40
CA ALA A 228 26.05 -8.59 1.07
C ALA A 228 25.19 -7.35 0.75
N PHE A 229 24.24 -6.98 1.63
CA PHE A 229 23.50 -5.72 1.47
C PHE A 229 24.47 -4.55 1.66
N PHE A 230 24.62 -3.67 0.65
CA PHE A 230 25.56 -2.53 0.67
C PHE A 230 25.73 -1.95 2.09
N PRO A 231 26.97 -1.79 2.61
CA PRO A 231 27.18 -1.46 4.01
C PRO A 231 26.44 -0.18 4.40
N ALA A 232 25.84 -0.17 5.60
CA ALA A 232 25.02 0.92 6.13
C ALA A 232 25.75 2.29 6.25
N ASN A 233 27.07 2.33 6.05
CA ASN A 233 27.93 3.49 6.28
C ASN A 233 28.64 4.02 5.01
N SER A 234 28.14 3.76 3.80
CA SER A 234 28.65 4.54 2.65
C SER A 234 27.93 5.90 2.61
N ASP A 235 28.47 6.90 3.29
CA ASP A 235 28.08 8.31 3.20
C ASP A 235 28.35 8.93 1.81
N VAL A 236 28.54 8.11 0.77
CA VAL A 236 28.82 8.53 -0.59
C VAL A 236 27.97 7.70 -1.55
N ILE A 237 26.67 7.98 -1.59
CA ILE A 237 25.92 7.86 -2.84
C ILE A 237 25.47 9.27 -3.18
N THR A 238 26.38 10.02 -3.79
CA THR A 238 26.05 11.27 -4.47
C THR A 238 25.13 10.92 -5.62
N LEU A 239 23.82 11.03 -5.38
CA LEU A 239 22.87 11.14 -6.48
C LEU A 239 23.18 12.46 -7.21
N PRO A 240 23.15 12.49 -8.56
CA PRO A 240 23.09 13.75 -9.28
C PRO A 240 21.93 14.56 -8.71
N ALA A 241 22.22 15.79 -8.29
CA ALA A 241 21.22 16.68 -7.71
C ALA A 241 20.01 16.79 -8.65
N ASP A 242 18.82 16.50 -8.12
CA ASP A 242 17.56 16.73 -8.81
C ASP A 242 17.45 18.23 -9.14
N TYR A 243 17.67 18.56 -10.40
CA TYR A 243 17.35 19.86 -10.97
C TYR A 243 16.00 19.74 -11.68
N SER A 244 14.94 20.16 -10.99
CA SER A 244 13.75 20.69 -11.65
C SER A 244 12.98 21.57 -10.67
N ASP A 245 13.41 22.83 -10.66
CA ASP A 245 12.60 24.05 -10.75
C ASP A 245 11.28 24.13 -9.95
N ILE A 246 11.35 25.01 -8.94
CA ILE A 246 10.69 26.33 -8.98
C ILE A 246 9.35 26.31 -9.72
N ASN A 247 8.26 26.18 -8.97
CA ASN A 247 7.05 27.02 -9.09
C ASN A 247 5.93 26.44 -8.21
N LYS A 248 5.72 27.05 -7.03
CA LYS A 248 4.51 27.79 -6.69
C LYS A 248 4.54 28.16 -5.21
N GLU A 249 4.85 29.44 -5.00
CA GLU A 249 4.29 30.24 -3.90
C GLU A 249 2.76 30.10 -3.84
#